data_AF-A0A1I5BGY8-F1
#
_entry.id   AF-A0A1I5BGY8-F1
#
_cell.length_a   1.000
_cell.length_b   1.000
_cell.length_c   1.000
_cell.angle_alpha   90.00
_cell.angle_beta   90.00
_cell.angle_gamma   90.00
#
_symmetry.space_group_name_H-M   'P 1'
#
loop_
_entity.id
_entity.type
_entity.pdbx_description
1 polymer ?
#
loop_
_entity_poly.entity_id
_entity_poly.type
_entity_poly.pdbx_seq_one_letter_code
_entity_poly.pdbx_strand_id
1 'polypeptide(L)'
;MKRIIFLAFSLALMWSCSLEDEPVIESAIDEIDLVTELDGCIIYSFEFGDAGHIEVRNFYDYLSIKISSTQDYSLKQLNLHFAETVGDFPLVNKKGLLPGRMDHKYRFDSNTYETTIEFPLDELPTTFLIAAYAKFDSPIGKYEAWAGDIPGEPGEWSYFEYATSDFLYYAGTDQVREITLSEATAIGSWDEVRRLFANMMDDGVDRTSGTYNPSIWDVIDDFNDPTRESQLGDYTTTYTLGIGECSDSVELTLRIVPD
;
A
#
# COMPACT_ATOMS: atom_id res chain seq x y z
N MET A 1 -39.64 64.58 -7.53
CA MET A 1 -39.96 65.05 -8.90
C MET A 1 -38.67 65.15 -9.70
N LYS A 2 -38.67 64.56 -10.91
CA LYS A 2 -37.94 64.93 -12.14
C LYS A 2 -36.44 65.30 -12.01
N ARG A 3 -35.52 64.45 -12.54
CA ARG A 3 -34.90 64.53 -13.90
C ARG A 3 -33.74 65.56 -13.91
N ILE A 4 -32.56 65.44 -14.56
CA ILE A 4 -32.09 64.69 -15.74
C ILE A 4 -30.58 65.04 -15.94
N ILE A 5 -29.74 64.05 -16.30
CA ILE A 5 -28.69 63.98 -17.37
C ILE A 5 -27.51 64.99 -17.44
N PHE A 6 -26.26 64.48 -17.51
CA PHE A 6 -25.24 64.59 -18.61
C PHE A 6 -23.85 64.19 -18.03
N LEU A 7 -23.18 63.06 -18.35
CA LEU A 7 -22.68 62.46 -19.60
C LEU A 7 -21.30 63.01 -20.05
N ALA A 8 -20.26 62.19 -19.85
CA ALA A 8 -18.97 62.14 -20.57
C ALA A 8 -18.32 60.81 -20.13
N PHE A 9 -18.30 59.70 -20.88
CA PHE A 9 -17.75 59.37 -22.20
C PHE A 9 -16.23 59.52 -22.31
N SER A 10 -15.59 58.44 -22.81
CA SER A 10 -14.16 58.22 -23.16
C SER A 10 -13.41 57.38 -22.11
N LEU A 11 -12.66 56.32 -22.45
CA LEU A 11 -12.37 55.63 -23.70
C LEU A 11 -11.74 54.27 -23.34
N ALA A 12 -11.85 53.33 -24.26
CA ALA A 12 -11.40 51.96 -24.21
C ALA A 12 -9.90 51.75 -23.90
N LEU A 13 -9.61 50.60 -23.28
CA LEU A 13 -8.56 49.64 -23.64
C LEU A 13 -8.91 48.32 -22.93
N MET A 14 -9.80 47.52 -23.54
CA MET A 14 -9.98 46.12 -23.12
C MET A 14 -8.77 45.33 -23.59
N TRP A 15 -7.95 44.88 -22.65
CA TRP A 15 -7.03 43.78 -22.87
C TRP A 15 -7.85 42.50 -22.94
N SER A 16 -8.01 41.97 -24.14
CA SER A 16 -8.49 40.62 -24.37
C SER A 16 -7.39 39.64 -23.97
N CYS A 17 -7.33 39.26 -22.69
CA CYS A 17 -6.77 37.97 -22.35
C CYS A 17 -7.83 36.94 -22.72
N SER A 18 -7.60 36.26 -23.84
CA SER A 18 -8.22 34.97 -24.14
C SER A 18 -7.83 34.02 -23.02
N LEU A 19 -8.69 33.86 -22.01
CA LEU A 19 -8.66 32.68 -21.17
C LEU A 19 -9.15 31.54 -22.07
N GLU A 20 -8.21 30.71 -22.49
CA GLU A 20 -8.52 29.38 -22.99
C GLU A 20 -9.20 28.67 -21.81
N ASP A 21 -10.50 28.39 -21.94
CA ASP A 21 -11.22 27.50 -21.03
C ASP A 21 -10.57 26.12 -21.16
N GLU A 22 -9.58 25.84 -20.30
CA GLU A 22 -9.19 24.45 -20.05
C GLU A 22 -10.43 23.72 -19.54
N PRO A 23 -10.80 22.57 -20.13
CA PRO A 23 -11.83 21.75 -19.54
C PRO A 23 -11.33 21.30 -18.18
N VAL A 24 -11.87 21.89 -17.13
CA VAL A 24 -11.77 21.34 -15.78
C VAL A 24 -12.48 20.00 -15.86
N ILE A 25 -11.69 18.93 -15.98
CA ILE A 25 -12.16 17.60 -15.67
C ILE A 25 -12.28 17.58 -14.15
N GLU A 26 -13.38 18.14 -13.64
CA GLU A 26 -13.90 17.73 -12.34
C GLU A 26 -14.29 16.26 -12.52
N SER A 27 -13.31 15.36 -12.34
CA SER A 27 -13.61 14.00 -12.00
C SER A 27 -14.17 14.04 -10.58
N ALA A 28 -15.44 14.37 -10.47
CA ALA A 28 -16.26 13.91 -9.37
C ALA A 28 -16.26 12.39 -9.46
N ILE A 29 -15.24 11.79 -8.84
CA ILE A 29 -15.21 10.37 -8.54
C ILE A 29 -16.07 10.24 -7.28
N ASP A 30 -17.39 10.27 -7.49
CA ASP A 30 -18.38 9.88 -6.48
C ASP A 30 -18.40 8.34 -6.45
N GLU A 31 -18.21 7.80 -5.25
CA GLU A 31 -18.33 6.39 -4.84
C GLU A 31 -17.64 5.37 -5.76
N ILE A 32 -16.44 4.91 -5.37
CA ILE A 32 -15.92 3.67 -5.94
C ILE A 32 -15.55 2.69 -4.84
N ASP A 33 -16.48 1.79 -4.52
CA ASP A 33 -16.11 0.43 -4.16
C ASP A 33 -15.37 -0.16 -5.37
N LEU A 34 -14.04 -0.10 -5.35
CA LEU A 34 -13.21 -0.37 -6.52
C LEU A 34 -12.38 -1.61 -6.28
N VAL A 35 -12.51 -2.57 -7.20
CA VAL A 35 -11.47 -3.58 -7.40
C VAL A 35 -10.56 -3.08 -8.50
N THR A 36 -9.33 -2.73 -8.15
CA THR A 36 -8.31 -2.33 -9.13
C THR A 36 -7.33 -3.48 -9.32
N GLU A 37 -7.06 -3.82 -10.58
CA GLU A 37 -5.94 -4.69 -10.96
C GLU A 37 -4.85 -3.81 -11.55
N LEU A 38 -3.73 -3.69 -10.85
CA LEU A 38 -2.54 -2.98 -11.32
C LEU A 38 -1.39 -3.98 -11.40
N ASP A 39 -0.96 -4.31 -12.61
CA ASP A 39 0.18 -5.20 -12.85
C ASP A 39 0.08 -6.56 -12.11
N GLY A 40 -1.11 -7.16 -12.02
CA GLY A 40 -1.30 -8.47 -11.37
C GLY A 40 -1.43 -8.43 -9.84
N CYS A 41 -1.53 -7.23 -9.28
CA CYS A 41 -1.87 -6.98 -7.88
C CYS A 41 -3.32 -6.49 -7.83
N ILE A 42 -4.15 -7.20 -7.08
CA ILE A 42 -5.57 -6.86 -6.91
C ILE A 42 -5.74 -6.14 -5.58
N ILE A 43 -6.22 -4.90 -5.65
CA ILE A 43 -6.54 -4.07 -4.48
C ILE A 43 -8.06 -3.90 -4.43
N TYR A 44 -8.64 -4.30 -3.31
CA TYR A 44 -10.05 -4.08 -3.00
C TYR A 44 -10.14 -2.83 -2.12
N SER A 45 -10.90 -1.82 -2.55
CA SER A 45 -11.13 -0.61 -1.77
C SER A 45 -12.61 -0.43 -1.47
N PHE A 46 -12.93 -0.12 -0.20
CA PHE A 46 -14.29 0.14 0.27
C PHE A 46 -14.31 1.34 1.22
N GLU A 47 -15.38 2.12 1.18
CA GLU A 47 -15.51 3.32 2.00
C GLU A 47 -16.11 3.04 3.39
N PHE A 48 -15.62 3.75 4.40
CA PHE A 48 -16.29 3.95 5.69
C PHE A 48 -17.17 5.21 5.64
N GLY A 49 -18.02 5.33 4.62
CA GLY A 49 -18.72 6.57 4.29
C GLY A 49 -17.74 7.73 4.07
N ASP A 50 -18.04 8.92 4.58
CA ASP A 50 -17.22 10.12 4.34
C ASP A 50 -15.90 10.18 5.15
N ALA A 51 -15.70 9.24 6.08
CA ALA A 51 -14.63 9.33 7.07
C ALA A 51 -13.28 8.77 6.60
N GLY A 52 -13.27 7.91 5.59
CA GLY A 52 -12.08 7.20 5.13
C GLY A 52 -12.43 5.91 4.41
N HIS A 53 -11.41 5.14 4.02
CA HIS A 53 -11.56 3.87 3.30
C HIS A 53 -10.66 2.78 3.87
N ILE A 54 -10.95 1.54 3.48
CA ILE A 54 -10.13 0.34 3.68
C ILE A 54 -9.62 -0.15 2.33
N GLU A 55 -8.32 -0.46 2.25
CA GLU A 55 -7.72 -1.17 1.12
C GLU A 55 -7.26 -2.55 1.60
N VAL A 56 -7.65 -3.60 0.87
CA VAL A 56 -7.28 -4.98 1.15
C VAL A 56 -6.58 -5.57 -0.06
N ARG A 57 -5.42 -6.18 0.19
CA ARG A 57 -4.63 -6.90 -0.81
C ARG A 57 -3.78 -7.97 -0.15
N ASN A 58 -3.37 -8.96 -0.92
CA ASN A 58 -2.52 -10.03 -0.43
C ASN A 58 -1.14 -9.93 -1.10
N PHE A 59 -0.12 -10.17 -0.29
CA PHE A 59 1.23 -10.43 -0.71
C PHE A 59 1.46 -11.95 -0.77
N TYR A 60 2.71 -12.38 -0.84
CA TYR A 60 3.04 -13.80 -0.91
C TYR A 60 2.60 -14.59 0.33
N ASP A 61 2.81 -14.05 1.52
CA ASP A 61 2.62 -14.74 2.80
C ASP A 61 1.72 -14.00 3.79
N TYR A 62 1.28 -12.77 3.48
CA TYR A 62 0.36 -12.02 4.32
C TYR A 62 -0.71 -11.24 3.54
N LEU A 63 -1.86 -11.04 4.18
CA LEU A 63 -2.89 -10.10 3.80
C LEU A 63 -2.57 -8.74 4.43
N SER A 64 -2.51 -7.69 3.63
CA SER A 64 -2.33 -6.32 4.08
C SER A 64 -3.68 -5.60 4.05
N ILE A 65 -4.06 -5.03 5.19
CA ILE A 65 -5.25 -4.20 5.36
C ILE A 65 -4.80 -2.80 5.76
N LYS A 66 -4.94 -1.85 4.84
CA LYS A 66 -4.62 -0.44 5.05
C LYS A 66 -5.91 0.33 5.30
N ILE A 67 -5.92 1.18 6.33
CA ILE A 67 -7.03 2.08 6.63
C ILE A 67 -6.53 3.50 6.51
N SER A 68 -7.23 4.32 5.74
CA SER A 68 -6.91 5.74 5.53
C SER A 68 -8.11 6.60 5.89
N SER A 69 -7.91 7.64 6.70
CA SER A 69 -8.93 8.61 7.09
C SER A 69 -8.85 9.84 6.17
N THR A 70 -9.99 10.49 5.90
CA THR A 70 -10.00 11.80 5.23
C THR A 70 -9.50 12.89 6.21
N GLN A 71 -9.10 14.06 5.71
CA GLN A 71 -8.35 15.07 6.49
C GLN A 71 -9.03 15.54 7.79
N ASP A 72 -10.37 15.49 7.83
CA ASP A 72 -11.18 15.90 8.98
C ASP A 72 -11.46 14.77 9.98
N TYR A 73 -10.93 13.57 9.74
CA TYR A 73 -11.19 12.39 10.56
C TYR A 73 -9.89 11.80 11.08
N SER A 74 -9.93 11.29 12.30
CA SER A 74 -8.82 10.51 12.86
C SER A 74 -9.35 9.17 13.35
N LEU A 75 -8.74 8.09 12.89
CA LEU A 75 -9.07 6.72 13.28
C LEU A 75 -8.81 6.54 14.78
N LYS A 76 -9.80 5.98 15.50
CA LYS A 76 -9.71 5.69 16.94
C LYS A 76 -9.87 4.22 17.26
N GLN A 77 -10.67 3.52 16.48
CA GLN A 77 -10.90 2.11 16.66
C GLN A 77 -11.15 1.44 15.32
N LEU A 78 -10.59 0.24 15.15
CA LEU A 78 -10.91 -0.67 14.06
C LEU A 78 -11.27 -2.02 14.66
N ASN A 79 -12.34 -2.64 14.18
CA ASN A 79 -12.64 -4.03 14.45
C ASN A 79 -12.77 -4.77 13.11
N LEU A 80 -12.10 -5.92 13.01
CA LEU A 80 -12.11 -6.78 11.83
C LEU A 80 -12.54 -8.20 12.24
N HIS A 81 -13.22 -8.88 11.33
CA HIS A 81 -13.52 -10.29 11.45
C HIS A 81 -13.53 -10.94 10.08
N PHE A 82 -12.91 -12.13 10.00
CA PHE A 82 -12.84 -12.96 8.81
C PHE A 82 -13.78 -14.15 8.98
N ALA A 83 -14.52 -14.49 7.94
CA ALA A 83 -15.50 -15.57 7.96
C ALA A 83 -15.48 -16.32 6.62
N GLU A 84 -15.54 -17.65 6.62
CA GLU A 84 -15.70 -18.40 5.36
C GLU A 84 -17.10 -18.21 4.76
N THR A 85 -18.10 -18.13 5.63
CA THR A 85 -19.50 -17.92 5.24
C THR A 85 -20.18 -16.89 6.12
N VAL A 86 -21.31 -16.35 5.65
CA VAL A 86 -22.11 -15.39 6.42
C VAL A 86 -22.55 -15.96 7.78
N GLY A 87 -22.69 -17.28 7.89
CA GLY A 87 -23.07 -17.96 9.13
C GLY A 87 -21.99 -17.95 10.22
N ASP A 88 -20.74 -17.69 9.85
CA ASP A 88 -19.60 -17.72 10.77
C ASP A 88 -19.39 -16.37 11.48
N PHE A 89 -20.02 -15.30 10.99
CA PHE A 89 -20.04 -14.02 11.69
C PHE A 89 -20.70 -14.16 13.08
N PRO A 90 -20.17 -13.52 14.13
CA PRO A 90 -20.69 -13.63 15.49
C PRO A 90 -21.95 -12.75 15.69
N LEU A 91 -23.03 -13.09 14.99
CA LEU A 91 -24.31 -12.38 14.98
C LEU A 91 -25.05 -12.50 16.31
N VAL A 92 -25.73 -11.42 16.71
CA VAL A 92 -26.53 -11.36 17.95
C VAL A 92 -28.01 -11.19 17.64
N ASN A 93 -28.73 -12.30 17.48
CA ASN A 93 -30.18 -12.33 17.22
C ASN A 93 -30.58 -11.23 16.20
N LYS A 94 -31.67 -10.49 16.45
CA LYS A 94 -32.19 -9.42 15.59
C LYS A 94 -31.31 -8.17 15.48
N LYS A 95 -30.12 -8.13 16.11
CA LYS A 95 -29.25 -6.95 16.15
C LYS A 95 -28.08 -7.00 15.17
N GLY A 96 -27.88 -8.13 14.46
CA GLY A 96 -26.77 -8.27 13.53
C GLY A 96 -25.43 -8.46 14.19
N LEU A 97 -24.37 -8.11 13.46
CA LEU A 97 -23.00 -8.19 13.92
C LEU A 97 -22.70 -7.04 14.88
N LEU A 98 -22.28 -7.37 16.11
CA LEU A 98 -21.84 -6.35 17.07
C LEU A 98 -20.32 -6.19 16.97
N PRO A 99 -19.78 -4.98 16.75
CA PRO A 99 -18.32 -4.81 16.63
C PRO A 99 -17.53 -5.30 17.85
N GLY A 100 -18.13 -5.28 19.04
CA GLY A 100 -17.53 -5.83 20.26
C GLY A 100 -17.33 -7.35 20.27
N ARG A 101 -17.93 -8.09 19.32
CA ARG A 101 -17.85 -9.55 19.19
C ARG A 101 -16.84 -10.01 18.13
N MET A 102 -16.34 -9.11 17.30
CA MET A 102 -15.32 -9.40 16.28
C MET A 102 -13.98 -9.81 16.91
N ASP A 103 -13.17 -10.56 16.18
CA ASP A 103 -11.95 -11.18 16.74
C ASP A 103 -10.81 -10.18 16.86
N HIS A 104 -10.58 -9.38 15.83
CA HIS A 104 -9.47 -8.45 15.79
C HIS A 104 -9.95 -7.05 16.16
N LYS A 105 -9.36 -6.46 17.20
CA LYS A 105 -9.77 -5.17 17.74
C LYS A 105 -8.55 -4.30 18.02
N TYR A 106 -8.53 -3.14 17.40
CA TYR A 106 -7.41 -2.20 17.49
C TYR A 106 -7.90 -0.86 18.03
N ARG A 107 -7.05 -0.19 18.79
CA ARG A 107 -7.28 1.17 19.28
C ARG A 107 -6.09 2.02 18.89
N PHE A 108 -6.38 3.25 18.51
CA PHE A 108 -5.39 4.16 17.95
C PHE A 108 -5.36 5.48 18.73
N ASP A 109 -4.21 6.14 18.66
CA ASP A 109 -3.99 7.44 19.28
C ASP A 109 -4.71 8.56 18.53
N SER A 110 -4.78 9.74 19.15
CA SER A 110 -5.73 10.76 18.77
C SER A 110 -5.56 11.42 17.40
N ASN A 111 -4.46 11.15 16.70
CA ASN A 111 -4.09 11.73 15.41
C ASN A 111 -3.64 10.66 14.42
N THR A 112 -4.29 9.49 14.46
CA THR A 112 -4.00 8.40 13.53
C THR A 112 -4.84 8.60 12.27
N TYR A 113 -4.19 8.89 11.14
CA TYR A 113 -4.87 9.10 9.86
C TYR A 113 -4.70 7.91 8.92
N GLU A 114 -3.64 7.14 9.09
CA GLU A 114 -3.34 5.97 8.28
C GLU A 114 -2.77 4.87 9.18
N THR A 115 -3.12 3.62 8.90
CA THR A 115 -2.53 2.45 9.56
C THR A 115 -2.60 1.23 8.65
N THR A 116 -1.63 0.33 8.78
CA THR A 116 -1.59 -0.94 8.07
C THR A 116 -1.53 -2.07 9.08
N ILE A 117 -2.32 -3.12 8.83
CA ILE A 117 -2.38 -4.33 9.65
C ILE A 117 -2.17 -5.53 8.73
N GLU A 118 -1.33 -6.45 9.16
CA GLU A 118 -0.95 -7.62 8.39
C GLU A 118 -1.44 -8.90 9.07
N PHE A 119 -1.92 -9.84 8.27
CA PHE A 119 -2.39 -11.16 8.72
C PHE A 119 -1.68 -12.25 7.91
N PRO A 120 -1.10 -13.28 8.55
CA PRO A 120 -0.53 -14.40 7.81
C PRO A 120 -1.59 -15.08 6.92
N LEU A 121 -1.27 -15.34 5.65
CA LEU A 121 -2.21 -15.98 4.71
C LEU A 121 -2.41 -17.46 5.00
N ASP A 122 -1.45 -18.13 5.65
CA ASP A 122 -1.58 -19.53 6.05
C ASP A 122 -2.62 -19.74 7.16
N GLU A 123 -3.04 -18.67 7.83
CA GLU A 123 -4.13 -18.66 8.80
C GLU A 123 -5.50 -18.33 8.18
N LEU A 124 -5.55 -17.95 6.90
CA LEU A 124 -6.77 -17.53 6.19
C LEU A 124 -7.13 -18.53 5.08
N PRO A 125 -8.44 -18.73 4.81
CA PRO A 125 -8.87 -19.50 3.64
C PRO A 125 -8.58 -18.71 2.35
N THR A 126 -8.62 -19.39 1.20
CA THR A 126 -8.36 -18.73 -0.10
C THR A 126 -9.48 -17.79 -0.55
N THR A 127 -10.69 -17.98 -0.05
CA THR A 127 -11.82 -17.09 -0.27
C THR A 127 -12.58 -16.94 1.03
N PHE A 128 -12.82 -15.71 1.46
CA PHE A 128 -13.48 -15.38 2.71
C PHE A 128 -14.20 -14.04 2.64
N LEU A 129 -15.01 -13.79 3.65
CA LEU A 129 -15.73 -12.57 3.89
C LEU A 129 -15.00 -11.75 4.95
N ILE A 130 -14.95 -10.44 4.75
CA ILE A 130 -14.36 -9.49 5.68
C ILE A 130 -15.45 -8.53 6.15
N ALA A 131 -15.67 -8.48 7.46
CA ALA A 131 -16.47 -7.43 8.08
C ALA A 131 -15.55 -6.43 8.78
N ALA A 132 -15.57 -5.18 8.32
CA ALA A 132 -14.76 -4.10 8.85
C ALA A 132 -15.63 -3.00 9.42
N TYR A 133 -15.38 -2.62 10.67
CA TYR A 133 -16.06 -1.51 11.34
C TYR A 133 -15.02 -0.59 11.98
N ALA A 134 -15.19 0.71 11.79
CA ALA A 134 -14.29 1.72 12.30
C ALA A 134 -15.03 2.81 13.10
N LYS A 135 -14.31 3.41 14.06
CA LYS A 135 -14.71 4.64 14.74
C LYS A 135 -13.67 5.71 14.48
N PHE A 136 -14.14 6.89 14.13
CA PHE A 136 -13.35 8.07 13.88
C PHE A 136 -13.76 9.20 14.82
N ASP A 137 -12.80 10.01 15.25
CA ASP A 137 -13.10 11.33 15.80
C ASP A 137 -13.11 12.36 14.66
N SER A 138 -14.10 13.25 14.67
CA SER A 138 -14.28 14.35 13.72
C SER A 138 -14.55 15.68 14.45
N PRO A 139 -14.49 16.85 13.77
CA PRO A 139 -14.77 18.15 14.36
C PRO A 139 -16.14 18.27 15.04
N ILE A 140 -17.14 17.51 14.56
CA ILE A 140 -18.52 17.56 15.06
C ILE A 140 -18.86 16.44 16.04
N GLY A 141 -17.94 15.51 16.30
CA GLY A 141 -18.14 14.44 17.27
C GLY A 141 -17.50 13.13 16.85
N LYS A 142 -18.21 12.03 17.11
CA LYS A 142 -17.77 10.69 16.74
C LYS A 142 -18.51 10.25 15.48
N TYR A 143 -17.77 9.59 14.60
CA TYR A 143 -18.30 8.97 13.40
C TYR A 143 -17.99 7.48 13.45
N GLU A 144 -18.94 6.64 13.03
CA GLU A 144 -18.81 5.18 13.06
C GLU A 144 -19.41 4.63 11.77
N ALA A 145 -18.70 3.73 11.11
CA ALA A 145 -19.15 3.17 9.84
C ALA A 145 -18.63 1.74 9.65
N TRP A 146 -19.34 1.03 8.79
CA TRP A 146 -18.93 -0.25 8.22
C TRP A 146 -18.38 -0.01 6.82
N ALA A 147 -17.41 -0.82 6.41
CA ALA A 147 -16.96 -0.86 5.03
C ALA A 147 -17.38 -2.20 4.41
N GLY A 148 -17.83 -2.14 3.16
CA GLY A 148 -18.27 -3.30 2.38
C GLY A 148 -19.54 -3.01 1.59
N ASP A 149 -19.67 -3.70 0.46
CA ASP A 149 -20.74 -3.55 -0.53
C ASP A 149 -21.91 -4.53 -0.31
N ILE A 150 -21.72 -5.57 0.52
CA ILE A 150 -22.74 -6.56 0.80
C ILE A 150 -23.41 -6.27 2.15
N PRO A 151 -24.72 -5.96 2.18
CA PRO A 151 -25.43 -5.74 3.43
C PRO A 151 -25.59 -7.04 4.21
N GLY A 152 -25.33 -6.99 5.51
CA GLY A 152 -25.51 -8.11 6.42
C GLY A 152 -26.89 -8.11 7.08
N GLU A 153 -27.52 -9.28 7.16
CA GLU A 153 -28.81 -9.45 7.84
C GLU A 153 -28.70 -10.32 9.11
N PRO A 154 -29.45 -10.00 10.18
CA PRO A 154 -30.23 -8.78 10.37
C PRO A 154 -29.35 -7.58 10.74
N GLY A 155 -29.90 -6.36 10.71
CA GLY A 155 -29.23 -5.15 11.22
C GLY A 155 -28.70 -4.22 10.13
N GLU A 156 -27.91 -3.23 10.54
CA GLU A 156 -27.25 -2.25 9.67
C GLU A 156 -25.73 -2.45 9.81
N TRP A 157 -25.21 -3.40 9.04
CA TRP A 157 -23.78 -3.68 8.90
C TRP A 157 -23.52 -4.18 7.49
N SER A 158 -22.26 -4.12 7.06
CA SER A 158 -21.83 -4.62 5.77
C SER A 158 -20.55 -5.44 5.88
N TYR A 159 -20.29 -6.21 4.84
CA TYR A 159 -19.10 -6.99 4.63
C TYR A 159 -18.81 -7.04 3.13
N PHE A 160 -17.68 -7.59 2.75
CA PHE A 160 -17.31 -7.84 1.36
C PHE A 160 -16.60 -9.18 1.24
N GLU A 161 -16.59 -9.75 0.03
CA GLU A 161 -15.86 -10.97 -0.29
C GLU A 161 -14.44 -10.63 -0.75
N TYR A 162 -13.48 -11.44 -0.31
CA TYR A 162 -12.09 -11.35 -0.71
C TYR A 162 -11.58 -12.73 -1.13
N ALA A 163 -10.89 -12.78 -2.26
CA ALA A 163 -10.22 -13.97 -2.74
C ALA A 163 -8.72 -13.69 -2.87
N THR A 164 -7.90 -14.54 -2.24
CA THR A 164 -6.45 -14.47 -2.37
C THR A 164 -6.05 -14.75 -3.81
N SER A 165 -5.11 -13.97 -4.34
CA SER A 165 -4.54 -14.14 -5.66
C SER A 165 -3.06 -14.52 -5.59
N ASP A 166 -2.53 -15.15 -6.63
CA ASP A 166 -1.09 -15.43 -6.69
C ASP A 166 -0.33 -14.10 -6.75
N PHE A 167 0.49 -13.81 -5.73
CA PHE A 167 1.30 -12.60 -5.72
C PHE A 167 2.51 -12.79 -6.64
N LEU A 168 2.50 -12.12 -7.79
CA LEU A 168 3.50 -12.31 -8.85
C LEU A 168 4.88 -11.70 -8.53
N TYR A 169 4.96 -10.81 -7.55
CA TYR A 169 6.16 -9.99 -7.31
C TYR A 169 6.95 -10.37 -6.08
N TYR A 170 6.83 -11.59 -5.57
CA TYR A 170 7.61 -12.04 -4.41
C TYR A 170 9.13 -11.89 -4.63
N ALA A 171 9.77 -11.02 -3.85
CA ALA A 171 11.19 -10.70 -3.96
C ALA A 171 12.09 -11.65 -3.15
N GLY A 172 11.52 -12.43 -2.24
CA GLY A 172 12.26 -13.33 -1.35
C GLY A 172 12.50 -12.74 0.05
N THR A 173 13.21 -13.50 0.87
CA THR A 173 13.64 -13.11 2.21
C THR A 173 15.05 -12.55 2.23
N ASP A 174 15.38 -11.68 3.20
CA ASP A 174 16.71 -11.07 3.30
C ASP A 174 17.81 -12.13 3.43
N GLN A 175 18.90 -11.95 2.68
CA GLN A 175 19.99 -12.93 2.63
C GLN A 175 21.34 -12.29 2.91
N VAL A 176 22.15 -13.01 3.67
CA VAL A 176 23.57 -12.69 3.88
C VAL A 176 24.41 -13.84 3.36
N ARG A 177 25.33 -13.53 2.45
CA ARG A 177 26.32 -14.50 1.95
C ARG A 177 27.72 -14.01 2.30
N GLU A 178 28.50 -14.88 2.93
CA GLU A 178 29.92 -14.61 3.23
C GLU A 178 30.83 -15.19 2.14
N ILE A 179 31.83 -14.42 1.70
CA ILE A 179 32.92 -14.85 0.83
C ILE A 179 34.25 -14.24 1.30
N THR A 180 35.36 -14.87 0.93
CA THR A 180 36.71 -14.35 1.20
C THR A 180 37.08 -13.22 0.23
N LEU A 181 38.06 -12.39 0.61
CA LEU A 181 38.59 -11.34 -0.25
C LEU A 181 39.18 -11.90 -1.55
N SER A 182 39.87 -13.05 -1.51
CA SER A 182 40.39 -13.69 -2.71
C SER A 182 39.29 -14.18 -3.65
N GLU A 183 38.19 -14.73 -3.12
CA GLU A 183 37.01 -15.08 -3.92
C GLU A 183 36.36 -13.85 -4.54
N ALA A 184 36.16 -12.77 -3.77
CA ALA A 184 35.58 -11.53 -4.27
C ALA A 184 36.41 -10.91 -5.41
N THR A 185 37.73 -10.87 -5.25
CA THR A 185 38.67 -10.31 -6.23
C THR A 185 38.74 -11.15 -7.51
N ALA A 186 38.39 -12.44 -7.44
CA ALA A 186 38.37 -13.34 -8.59
C ALA A 186 37.14 -13.15 -9.49
N ILE A 187 36.13 -12.39 -9.05
CA ILE A 187 34.92 -12.11 -9.84
C ILE A 187 35.26 -11.05 -10.89
N GLY A 188 35.28 -11.45 -12.16
CA GLY A 188 35.91 -10.67 -13.22
C GLY A 188 34.98 -9.74 -13.98
N SER A 189 33.67 -9.80 -13.73
CA SER A 189 32.70 -9.03 -14.51
C SER A 189 31.42 -8.69 -13.76
N TRP A 190 30.75 -7.63 -14.24
CA TRP A 190 29.44 -7.20 -13.76
C TRP A 190 28.38 -8.31 -13.78
N ASP A 191 28.34 -9.12 -14.84
CA ASP A 191 27.39 -10.23 -14.98
C ASP A 191 27.60 -11.30 -13.89
N GLU A 192 28.85 -11.52 -13.45
CA GLU A 192 29.15 -12.49 -12.41
C GLU A 192 28.75 -11.98 -11.02
N VAL A 193 28.91 -10.69 -10.75
CA VAL A 193 28.41 -10.06 -9.51
C VAL A 193 26.88 -10.08 -9.50
N ARG A 194 26.22 -9.71 -10.61
CA ARG A 194 24.76 -9.82 -10.72
C ARG A 194 24.29 -11.24 -10.46
N ARG A 195 24.95 -12.24 -11.07
CA ARG A 195 24.62 -13.66 -10.86
C ARG A 195 24.88 -14.10 -9.42
N LEU A 196 25.90 -13.55 -8.75
CA LEU A 196 26.19 -13.82 -7.34
C LEU A 196 25.01 -13.41 -6.46
N PHE A 197 24.53 -12.16 -6.58
CA PHE A 197 23.37 -11.67 -5.85
C PHE A 197 22.08 -12.41 -6.24
N ALA A 198 21.85 -12.64 -7.53
CA ALA A 198 20.68 -13.39 -8.00
C ALA A 198 20.62 -14.84 -7.46
N ASN A 199 21.77 -15.45 -7.18
CA ASN A 199 21.84 -16.79 -6.58
C ASN A 199 21.66 -16.82 -5.06
N MET A 200 21.60 -15.65 -4.41
CA MET A 200 21.25 -15.56 -2.99
C MET A 200 19.73 -15.63 -2.80
N MET A 201 18.95 -15.14 -3.76
CA MET A 201 17.47 -15.10 -3.69
C MET A 201 16.84 -16.49 -3.56
N ASP A 202 15.71 -16.53 -2.86
CA ASP A 202 14.89 -17.72 -2.64
C ASP A 202 14.49 -18.41 -3.96
N ASP A 203 14.17 -19.70 -3.87
CA ASP A 203 13.69 -20.46 -5.01
C ASP A 203 12.33 -19.93 -5.50
N GLY A 204 12.19 -19.73 -6.81
CA GLY A 204 10.96 -19.23 -7.42
C GLY A 204 10.90 -17.71 -7.63
N VAL A 205 11.79 -16.93 -7.00
CA VAL A 205 11.90 -15.49 -7.24
C VAL A 205 12.30 -15.21 -8.70
N ASP A 206 11.61 -14.28 -9.37
CA ASP A 206 12.05 -13.79 -10.68
C ASP A 206 13.32 -12.95 -10.52
N ARG A 207 14.43 -13.40 -11.12
CA ARG A 207 15.77 -12.80 -11.01
C ARG A 207 16.09 -11.82 -12.15
N THR A 208 15.17 -11.66 -13.10
CA THR A 208 15.40 -10.98 -14.37
C THR A 208 14.62 -9.69 -14.51
N SER A 209 13.44 -9.60 -13.89
CA SER A 209 12.53 -8.46 -14.04
C SER A 209 12.71 -7.37 -12.98
N GLY A 210 13.41 -7.66 -11.87
CA GLY A 210 13.60 -6.69 -10.79
C GLY A 210 14.78 -5.74 -10.99
N THR A 211 14.87 -4.78 -10.07
CA THR A 211 15.90 -3.74 -10.08
C THR A 211 16.72 -3.79 -8.79
N TYR A 212 17.98 -3.37 -8.87
CA TYR A 212 18.91 -3.33 -7.73
C TYR A 212 19.17 -1.88 -7.34
N ASN A 213 19.09 -1.56 -6.04
CA ASN A 213 19.41 -0.24 -5.50
C ASN A 213 20.15 -0.36 -4.15
N PRO A 214 21.42 0.06 -4.04
CA PRO A 214 22.32 0.53 -5.10
C PRO A 214 22.43 -0.46 -6.27
N SER A 215 22.73 0.03 -7.47
CA SER A 215 22.85 -0.84 -8.64
C SER A 215 24.07 -1.75 -8.51
N ILE A 216 24.10 -2.85 -9.28
CA ILE A 216 25.27 -3.75 -9.29
C ILE A 216 26.56 -3.01 -9.69
N TRP A 217 26.48 -1.97 -10.54
CA TRP A 217 27.63 -1.13 -10.84
C TRP A 217 28.10 -0.33 -9.63
N ASP A 218 27.17 0.26 -8.88
CA ASP A 218 27.50 1.03 -7.68
C ASP A 218 28.14 0.15 -6.60
N VAL A 219 27.67 -1.10 -6.45
CA VAL A 219 28.29 -2.09 -5.54
C VAL A 219 29.72 -2.44 -5.96
N ILE A 220 29.96 -2.60 -7.26
CA ILE A 220 31.30 -2.87 -7.81
C ILE A 220 32.21 -1.65 -7.64
N ASP A 221 31.69 -0.45 -7.88
CA ASP A 221 32.44 0.79 -7.73
C ASP A 221 32.81 1.03 -6.25
N ASP A 222 31.90 0.74 -5.31
CA ASP A 222 32.19 0.78 -3.88
C ASP A 222 33.26 -0.25 -3.49
N PHE A 223 33.19 -1.48 -4.01
CA PHE A 223 34.24 -2.49 -3.77
C PHE A 223 35.62 -2.07 -4.29
N ASN A 224 35.67 -1.30 -5.38
CA ASN A 224 36.91 -0.84 -6.01
C ASN A 224 37.32 0.58 -5.60
N ASP A 225 36.60 1.22 -4.68
CA ASP A 225 36.88 2.60 -4.28
C ASP A 225 38.27 2.68 -3.61
N PRO A 226 39.24 3.39 -4.22
CA PRO A 226 40.60 3.49 -3.69
C PRO A 226 40.69 4.29 -2.38
N THR A 227 39.62 4.96 -1.97
CA THR A 227 39.55 5.73 -0.73
C THR A 227 39.15 4.88 0.48
N ARG A 228 38.68 3.64 0.27
CA ARG A 228 38.33 2.73 1.37
C ARG A 228 39.57 2.25 2.11
N GLU A 229 39.44 2.11 3.43
CA GLU A 229 40.50 1.53 4.26
C GLU A 229 40.74 0.05 3.90
N SER A 230 39.68 -0.66 3.50
CA SER A 230 39.76 -2.04 3.02
C SER A 230 38.55 -2.40 2.13
N GLN A 231 38.71 -3.48 1.37
CA GLN A 231 37.64 -4.11 0.57
C GLN A 231 36.83 -5.13 1.39
N LEU A 232 36.97 -5.12 2.72
CA LEU A 232 36.25 -5.98 3.64
C LEU A 232 34.97 -5.29 4.12
N GLY A 233 34.00 -6.10 4.55
CA GLY A 233 32.73 -5.63 5.10
C GLY A 233 31.52 -6.04 4.28
N ASP A 234 30.40 -5.38 4.54
CA ASP A 234 29.10 -5.71 3.97
C ASP A 234 28.81 -4.84 2.75
N TYR A 235 28.43 -5.48 1.66
CA TYR A 235 28.01 -4.88 0.41
C TYR A 235 26.54 -5.25 0.17
N THR A 236 25.64 -4.32 0.51
CA THR A 236 24.20 -4.55 0.50
C THR A 236 23.56 -3.87 -0.71
N THR A 237 22.61 -4.56 -1.34
CA THR A 237 21.70 -4.00 -2.34
C THR A 237 20.28 -4.45 -2.04
N THR A 238 19.32 -3.55 -2.25
CA THR A 238 17.91 -3.89 -2.22
C THR A 238 17.48 -4.33 -3.62
N TYR A 239 16.97 -5.56 -3.74
CA TYR A 239 16.33 -6.04 -4.96
C TYR A 239 14.83 -5.82 -4.87
N THR A 240 14.24 -5.13 -5.86
CA THR A 240 12.82 -4.81 -5.90
C THR A 240 12.16 -5.41 -7.14
N LEU A 241 11.06 -6.13 -6.94
CA LEU A 241 10.16 -6.62 -8.00
C LEU A 241 8.84 -5.86 -7.98
N GLY A 242 8.24 -5.68 -9.15
CA GLY A 242 6.99 -4.90 -9.31
C GLY A 242 7.23 -3.40 -9.34
N ILE A 243 6.13 -2.63 -9.31
CA ILE A 243 6.16 -1.16 -9.32
C ILE A 243 5.19 -0.57 -8.30
N GLY A 244 5.56 0.58 -7.74
CA GLY A 244 4.71 1.34 -6.83
C GLY A 244 4.30 0.52 -5.60
N GLU A 245 3.03 0.59 -5.26
CA GLU A 245 2.50 -0.05 -4.05
C GLU A 245 2.39 -1.57 -4.17
N CYS A 246 2.51 -2.13 -5.38
CA CYS A 246 2.47 -3.56 -5.65
C CYS A 246 3.87 -4.14 -5.86
N SER A 247 4.90 -3.44 -5.36
CA SER A 247 6.25 -3.95 -5.34
C SER A 247 6.56 -4.67 -4.03
N ASP A 248 7.52 -5.60 -4.10
CA ASP A 248 8.13 -6.25 -2.95
C ASP A 248 9.65 -6.11 -3.06
N SER A 249 10.34 -6.12 -1.93
CA SER A 249 11.77 -5.87 -1.89
C SER A 249 12.49 -6.66 -0.82
N VAL A 250 13.72 -7.06 -1.15
CA VAL A 250 14.59 -7.86 -0.28
C VAL A 250 15.97 -7.23 -0.17
N GLU A 251 16.58 -7.28 1.01
CA GLU A 251 17.97 -6.90 1.22
C GLU A 251 18.91 -8.10 0.99
N LEU A 252 19.82 -7.95 0.03
CA LEU A 252 20.85 -8.93 -0.26
C LEU A 252 22.21 -8.36 0.14
N THR A 253 22.86 -9.01 1.11
CA THR A 253 24.14 -8.56 1.65
C THR A 253 25.25 -9.57 1.34
N LEU A 254 26.25 -9.12 0.59
CA LEU A 254 27.49 -9.86 0.41
C LEU A 254 28.53 -9.39 1.45
N ARG A 255 28.91 -10.28 2.37
CA ARG A 255 29.91 -10.03 3.40
C ARG A 255 31.27 -10.53 2.93
N ILE A 256 32.23 -9.62 2.84
CA ILE A 256 33.62 -9.93 2.45
C ILE A 256 34.50 -9.98 3.70
N VAL A 257 35.10 -11.13 3.95
CA VAL A 257 35.98 -11.40 5.09
C VAL A 257 37.43 -11.63 4.66
N PRO A 258 38.42 -11.47 5.56
CA PRO A 258 39.80 -11.85 5.27
C PRO A 258 39.93 -13.33 4.85
N ASP A 259 40.99 -13.62 4.09
CA ASP A 259 41.39 -15.01 3.75
C ASP A 259 41.86 -15.81 4.98
#